data_AF-A0AAW1QZD1-F1
#
_entry.id   AF-A0AAW1QZD1-F1
#
_cell.length_a   1.000
_cell.length_b   1.000
_cell.length_c   1.000
_cell.angle_alpha   90.00
_cell.angle_beta   90.00
_cell.angle_gamma   90.00
#
_symmetry.space_group_name_H-M   'P 1'
#
loop_
_entity.id
_entity.type
_entity.pdbx_description
1 polymer ?
#
loop_
_entity_poly.entity_id
_entity_poly.type
_entity_poly.pdbx_seq_one_letter_code
_entity_poly.pdbx_strand_id
1 'polypeptide(L)'
;MATEVGAERRIYLEDLRCGKLRPSMKTNILIQNVELGKPKKTTFQSPPPERVFGIVRPADPEGARDVSMIWKEHHANPDARPGPDFRTTNKLAAKRGLTTSKQQHAFRAMNTQPLTTHNATSVPSPLPSERNPDHVYGKPSTYKSMEDIRVVGRDDPVMKHLMQGAYGWDWIRMNLARAEDFDSTAHYIAPGQTKATAGHAATHALPVGTLPAGLLTGNDSGTFKLSKFTKNAAYRVDDRRPKAIAKGNTVKTVSEFSASVPGAVGPVTVALPAPAVSAC
;
A
#
# COMPACT_ATOMS: atom_id res chain seq x y z
N MET A 1 15.27 62.11 -32.49
CA MET A 1 15.28 60.64 -32.34
C MET A 1 14.68 60.32 -30.98
N ALA A 2 13.39 60.02 -30.94
CA ALA A 2 12.69 59.64 -29.71
C ALA A 2 12.70 58.11 -29.61
N THR A 3 13.32 57.59 -28.57
CA THR A 3 13.37 56.16 -28.24
C THR A 3 12.00 55.73 -27.71
N GLU A 4 11.33 54.81 -28.42
CA GLU A 4 10.12 54.15 -27.95
C GLU A 4 10.44 53.33 -26.70
N VAL A 5 10.00 53.84 -25.56
CA VAL A 5 10.07 53.16 -24.26
C VAL A 5 9.14 51.95 -24.34
N GLY A 6 9.72 50.76 -24.15
CA GLY A 6 9.04 49.49 -24.23
C GLY A 6 7.77 49.45 -23.38
N ALA A 7 6.63 49.37 -24.05
CA ALA A 7 5.37 49.08 -23.42
C ALA A 7 5.45 47.68 -22.81
N GLU A 8 5.47 47.60 -21.48
CA GLU A 8 5.24 46.35 -20.74
C GLU A 8 3.94 45.72 -21.29
N ARG A 9 4.08 44.67 -22.09
CA ARG A 9 2.94 43.82 -22.44
C ARG A 9 2.48 43.16 -21.15
N ARG A 10 1.46 43.74 -20.51
CA ARG A 10 0.67 43.05 -19.50
C ARG A 10 0.16 41.77 -20.14
N ILE A 11 0.70 40.64 -19.67
CA ILE A 11 0.22 39.33 -20.08
C ILE A 11 -1.19 39.21 -19.49
N TYR A 12 -2.21 39.30 -20.35
CA TYR A 12 -3.58 39.11 -19.90
C TYR A 12 -3.80 37.61 -19.69
N LEU A 13 -4.74 37.24 -18.82
CA LEU A 13 -5.07 35.82 -18.56
C LEU A 13 -5.45 35.06 -19.85
N GLU A 14 -5.89 35.80 -20.86
CA GLU A 14 -6.24 35.32 -22.20
C GLU A 14 -5.02 34.80 -22.98
N ASP A 15 -3.83 35.33 -22.71
CA ASP A 15 -2.56 34.98 -23.39
C ASP A 15 -1.87 33.75 -22.79
N LEU A 16 -2.21 33.36 -21.56
CA LEU A 16 -1.69 32.15 -20.90
C LEU A 16 -2.34 30.84 -21.42
N ARG A 17 -3.30 30.92 -22.34
CA ARG A 17 -4.00 29.74 -22.86
C ARG A 17 -3.25 29.16 -24.05
N CYS A 18 -2.63 27.99 -23.88
CA CYS A 18 -2.00 27.26 -24.97
C CYS A 18 -3.07 26.77 -25.98
N GLY A 19 -3.12 27.35 -27.19
CA GLY A 19 -3.94 26.86 -28.31
C GLY A 19 -4.55 27.95 -29.22
N LYS A 20 -5.01 27.57 -30.42
CA LYS A 20 -5.64 28.49 -31.39
C LYS A 20 -7.08 28.82 -30.97
N LEU A 21 -7.33 30.05 -30.53
CA LEU A 21 -8.68 30.53 -30.19
C LEU A 21 -9.52 30.68 -31.47
N ARG A 22 -10.65 29.98 -31.56
CA ARG A 22 -11.59 30.14 -32.69
C ARG A 22 -12.53 31.31 -32.40
N PRO A 23 -12.86 32.18 -33.38
CA PRO A 23 -13.79 33.30 -33.17
C PRO A 23 -15.16 32.85 -32.64
N SER A 24 -15.62 31.67 -33.07
CA SER A 24 -16.88 31.06 -32.62
C SER A 24 -16.92 30.73 -31.12
N MET A 25 -15.76 30.64 -30.43
CA MET A 25 -15.73 30.43 -28.98
C MET A 25 -16.19 31.65 -28.19
N LYS A 26 -16.14 32.87 -28.77
CA LYS A 26 -16.61 34.10 -28.11
C LYS A 26 -18.12 34.29 -28.23
N THR A 27 -18.72 33.80 -29.32
CA THR A 27 -20.13 34.07 -29.67
C THR A 27 -21.06 32.89 -29.42
N ASN A 28 -20.56 31.66 -29.34
CA ASN A 28 -21.41 30.49 -29.21
C ASN A 28 -21.91 30.29 -27.76
N ILE A 29 -23.20 30.52 -27.55
CA ILE A 29 -23.90 30.34 -26.27
C ILE A 29 -23.88 28.90 -25.73
N LEU A 30 -23.61 27.91 -26.58
CA LEU A 30 -23.50 26.49 -26.17
C LEU A 30 -22.14 26.16 -25.57
N ILE A 31 -21.14 27.04 -25.75
CA ILE A 31 -19.80 26.86 -25.20
C ILE A 31 -19.75 27.56 -23.84
N GLN A 32 -19.76 26.77 -22.77
CA GLN A 32 -19.62 27.30 -21.41
C GLN A 32 -18.14 27.59 -21.11
N ASN A 33 -17.83 28.84 -20.80
CA ASN A 33 -16.50 29.23 -20.34
C ASN A 33 -16.26 28.65 -18.93
N VAL A 34 -15.31 27.73 -18.81
CA VAL A 34 -14.89 27.17 -17.53
C VAL A 34 -13.93 28.16 -16.88
N GLU A 35 -14.30 28.70 -15.72
CA GLU A 35 -13.41 29.52 -14.92
C GLU A 35 -12.25 28.65 -14.40
N LEU A 36 -11.02 29.03 -14.70
CA LEU A 36 -9.83 28.29 -14.27
C LEU A 36 -9.79 28.20 -12.75
N GLY A 37 -9.53 27.01 -12.22
CA GLY A 37 -9.45 26.74 -10.78
C GLY A 37 -10.81 26.53 -10.09
N LYS A 38 -11.94 26.79 -10.75
CA LYS A 38 -13.27 26.45 -10.22
C LYS A 38 -13.76 25.13 -10.79
N PRO A 39 -14.42 24.28 -9.98
CA PRO A 39 -15.05 23.07 -10.49
C PRO A 39 -16.13 23.45 -11.52
N LYS A 40 -16.30 22.60 -12.54
CA LYS A 40 -17.36 22.78 -13.55
C LYS A 40 -18.72 22.86 -12.85
N LYS A 41 -19.51 23.89 -13.18
CA LYS A 41 -20.87 24.05 -12.64
C LYS A 41 -21.68 22.78 -12.96
N THR A 42 -22.27 22.19 -11.93
CA THR A 42 -23.04 20.95 -12.09
C THR A 42 -24.36 21.28 -12.78
N THR A 43 -24.69 20.60 -13.88
CA THR A 43 -26.00 20.75 -14.55
C THR A 43 -27.09 19.89 -13.91
N PHE A 44 -26.69 18.97 -13.04
CA PHE A 44 -27.61 18.13 -12.28
C PHE A 44 -28.11 18.89 -11.06
N GLN A 45 -29.39 18.68 -10.69
CA GLN A 45 -29.94 19.16 -9.43
C GLN A 45 -29.16 18.47 -8.30
N SER A 46 -28.26 19.22 -7.66
CA SER A 46 -27.53 18.71 -6.50
C SER A 46 -28.53 18.51 -5.36
N PRO A 47 -28.49 17.38 -4.65
CA PRO A 47 -29.27 17.23 -3.43
C PRO A 47 -28.90 18.30 -2.39
N PRO A 48 -29.75 18.51 -1.37
CA PRO A 48 -29.52 19.51 -0.32
C PRO A 48 -28.12 19.38 0.32
N PRO A 49 -27.52 20.48 0.77
CA PRO A 49 -26.14 20.50 1.29
C PRO A 49 -25.94 19.63 2.55
N GLU A 50 -27.03 19.25 3.22
CA GLU A 50 -27.03 18.34 4.37
C GLU A 50 -26.79 16.87 3.97
N ARG A 51 -26.99 16.52 2.70
CA ARG A 51 -26.81 15.14 2.22
C ARG A 51 -25.33 14.86 2.01
N VAL A 52 -24.76 14.03 2.89
CA VAL A 52 -23.43 13.46 2.70
C VAL A 52 -23.49 12.46 1.53
N PHE A 53 -22.62 12.64 0.54
CA PHE A 53 -22.46 11.69 -0.54
C PHE A 53 -21.60 10.51 -0.10
N GLY A 54 -21.98 9.32 -0.53
CA GLY A 54 -21.31 8.07 -0.19
C GLY A 54 -22.17 7.19 0.72
N ILE A 55 -21.69 5.96 0.95
CA ILE A 55 -22.31 5.02 1.87
C ILE A 55 -21.55 5.13 3.19
N VAL A 56 -22.22 5.56 4.25
CA VAL A 56 -21.66 5.52 5.61
C VAL A 56 -21.43 4.06 5.95
N ARG A 57 -20.15 3.66 6.08
CA ARG A 57 -19.83 2.31 6.52
C ARG A 57 -20.15 2.21 8.02
N PRO A 58 -20.92 1.20 8.46
CA PRO A 58 -21.13 0.99 9.88
C PRO A 58 -19.76 0.76 10.55
N ALA A 59 -19.62 1.24 11.79
CA ALA A 59 -18.45 0.93 12.59
C ALA A 59 -18.34 -0.59 12.76
N ASP A 60 -17.13 -1.12 12.63
CA ASP A 60 -16.86 -2.54 12.78
C ASP A 60 -17.11 -2.97 14.24
N PRO A 61 -18.08 -3.88 14.51
CA PRO A 61 -18.40 -4.30 15.87
C PRO A 61 -17.26 -5.10 16.53
N GLU A 62 -16.35 -5.68 15.73
CA GLU A 62 -15.23 -6.46 16.25
C GLU A 62 -14.04 -5.59 16.66
N GLY A 63 -14.06 -4.28 16.35
CA GLY A 63 -12.97 -3.38 16.71
C GLY A 63 -11.63 -3.81 16.08
N ALA A 64 -11.64 -4.40 14.88
CA ALA A 64 -10.41 -4.85 14.22
C ALA A 64 -9.41 -3.70 14.00
N ARG A 65 -9.91 -2.46 13.93
CA ARG A 65 -9.09 -1.23 13.98
C ARG A 65 -8.26 -1.17 15.26
N ASP A 66 -8.83 -1.45 16.42
CA ASP A 66 -8.11 -1.37 17.69
C ASP A 66 -7.09 -2.50 17.80
N VAL A 67 -7.45 -3.71 17.35
CA VAL A 67 -6.53 -4.85 17.33
C VAL A 67 -5.34 -4.62 16.38
N SER A 68 -5.57 -3.99 15.22
CA SER A 68 -4.50 -3.71 14.25
C SER A 68 -3.65 -2.49 14.62
N MET A 69 -4.18 -1.56 15.41
CA MET A 69 -3.46 -0.34 15.80
C MET A 69 -2.65 -0.51 17.09
N ILE A 70 -2.96 -1.51 17.92
CA ILE A 70 -2.17 -1.82 19.12
C ILE A 70 -0.97 -2.68 18.73
N TRP A 71 0.18 -2.05 18.58
CA TRP A 71 1.47 -2.75 18.58
C TRP A 71 1.73 -3.26 20.00
N LYS A 72 1.38 -4.53 20.26
CA LYS A 72 1.68 -5.17 21.52
C LYS A 72 3.12 -5.69 21.50
N GLU A 73 3.92 -5.29 22.48
CA GLU A 73 5.26 -5.85 22.65
C GLU A 73 5.18 -7.35 22.92
N HIS A 74 6.07 -8.10 22.28
CA HIS A 74 6.12 -9.54 22.43
C HIS A 74 6.68 -9.90 23.81
N HIS A 75 5.82 -10.27 24.74
CA HIS A 75 6.23 -10.87 26.01
C HIS A 75 6.62 -12.34 25.76
N ALA A 76 7.90 -12.64 25.90
CA ALA A 76 8.36 -14.03 25.85
C ALA A 76 7.68 -14.84 26.96
N ASN A 77 7.19 -16.04 26.61
CA ASN A 77 6.61 -16.94 27.60
C ASN A 77 7.70 -17.36 28.60
N PRO A 78 7.56 -17.06 29.91
CA PRO A 78 8.58 -17.38 30.91
C PRO A 78 8.79 -18.89 31.05
N ASP A 79 7.78 -19.69 30.72
CA ASP A 79 7.81 -21.15 30.82
C ASP A 79 8.25 -21.84 29.52
N ALA A 80 8.66 -21.07 28.50
CA ALA A 80 9.14 -21.64 27.25
C ALA A 80 10.46 -22.39 27.47
N ARG A 81 10.38 -23.73 27.43
CA ARG A 81 11.59 -24.56 27.48
C ARG A 81 12.42 -24.34 26.22
N PRO A 82 13.76 -24.27 26.32
CA PRO A 82 14.62 -24.19 25.16
C PRO A 82 14.35 -25.38 24.24
N GLY A 83 14.18 -25.09 22.95
CA GLY A 83 14.09 -26.14 21.92
C GLY A 83 15.39 -26.95 21.82
N PRO A 84 15.39 -28.08 21.12
CA PRO A 84 16.60 -28.87 20.89
C PRO A 84 17.61 -28.14 19.97
N ASP A 85 18.90 -28.19 20.30
CA ASP A 85 19.98 -27.64 19.49
C ASP A 85 20.49 -28.63 18.46
N PHE A 86 19.90 -28.55 17.27
CA PHE A 86 20.30 -29.38 16.15
C PHE A 86 21.73 -29.10 15.67
N ARG A 87 22.32 -27.92 15.92
CA ARG A 87 23.69 -27.62 15.46
C ARG A 87 24.71 -28.41 16.25
N THR A 88 24.62 -28.40 17.57
CA THR A 88 25.52 -29.19 18.43
C THR A 88 25.29 -30.68 18.24
N THR A 89 24.03 -31.14 18.19
CA THR A 89 23.72 -32.55 17.95
C THR A 89 24.23 -33.04 16.59
N ASN A 90 24.11 -32.25 15.52
CA ASN A 90 24.64 -32.62 14.19
C ASN A 90 26.16 -32.65 14.16
N LYS A 91 26.83 -31.68 14.81
CA LYS A 91 28.30 -31.69 14.95
C LYS A 91 28.76 -32.95 15.68
N LEU A 92 28.04 -33.35 16.72
CA LEU A 92 28.36 -34.56 17.49
C LEU A 92 28.10 -35.83 16.66
N ALA A 93 27.01 -35.89 15.90
CA ALA A 93 26.74 -36.97 14.95
C ALA A 93 27.86 -37.11 13.91
N ALA A 94 28.33 -36.00 13.34
CA ALA A 94 29.44 -35.99 12.39
C ALA A 94 30.75 -36.48 13.02
N LYS A 95 31.05 -36.08 14.27
CA LYS A 95 32.21 -36.60 15.03
C LYS A 95 32.14 -38.11 15.30
N ARG A 96 30.93 -38.68 15.34
CA ARG A 96 30.68 -40.13 15.48
C ARG A 96 30.68 -40.88 14.14
N GLY A 97 30.96 -40.20 13.03
CA GLY A 97 30.97 -40.80 11.69
C GLY A 97 29.59 -41.00 11.06
N LEU A 98 28.52 -40.42 11.64
CA LEU A 98 27.16 -40.54 11.11
C LEU A 98 26.91 -39.50 10.01
N THR A 99 27.19 -39.88 8.78
CA THR A 99 27.07 -38.99 7.61
C THR A 99 25.72 -39.10 6.90
N THR A 100 24.96 -40.18 7.13
CA THR A 100 23.68 -40.43 6.46
C THR A 100 22.50 -39.75 7.18
N SER A 101 21.57 -39.16 6.42
CA SER A 101 20.40 -38.46 6.97
C SER A 101 19.56 -39.31 7.94
N LYS A 102 19.29 -40.59 7.60
CA LYS A 102 18.54 -41.52 8.46
C LYS A 102 19.23 -41.73 9.82
N GLN A 103 20.57 -41.86 9.80
CA GLN A 103 21.37 -42.02 11.00
C GLN A 103 21.37 -40.76 11.85
N GLN A 104 21.48 -39.58 11.24
CA GLN A 104 21.39 -38.31 11.95
C GLN A 104 20.01 -38.10 12.59
N HIS A 105 18.93 -38.52 11.93
CA HIS A 105 17.59 -38.48 12.50
C HIS A 105 17.47 -39.38 13.74
N ALA A 106 17.88 -40.65 13.64
CA ALA A 106 17.91 -41.56 14.78
C ALA A 106 18.80 -41.03 15.92
N PHE A 107 19.93 -40.42 15.57
CA PHE A 107 20.86 -39.82 16.53
C PHE A 107 20.24 -38.62 17.27
N ARG A 108 19.49 -37.76 16.57
CA ARG A 108 18.77 -36.63 17.17
C ARG A 108 17.70 -37.08 18.16
N ALA A 109 17.00 -38.18 17.87
CA ALA A 109 15.99 -38.72 18.79
C ALA A 109 16.60 -39.25 20.10
N MET A 110 17.81 -39.81 20.03
CA MET A 110 18.51 -40.38 21.20
C MET A 110 19.37 -39.37 21.95
N ASN A 111 19.89 -38.34 21.27
CA ASN A 111 20.87 -37.39 21.81
C ASN A 111 20.36 -35.95 21.68
N THR A 112 19.22 -35.68 22.30
CA THR A 112 18.63 -34.34 22.36
C THR A 112 19.46 -33.45 23.27
N GLN A 113 20.18 -32.49 22.70
CA GLN A 113 20.86 -31.44 23.46
C GLN A 113 19.92 -30.24 23.55
N PRO A 114 19.62 -29.70 24.75
CA PRO A 114 18.83 -28.49 24.85
C PRO A 114 19.61 -27.31 24.26
N LEU A 115 18.91 -26.40 23.58
CA LEU A 115 19.51 -25.14 23.16
C LEU A 115 19.96 -24.38 24.39
N THR A 116 21.24 -24.02 24.40
CA THR A 116 21.77 -23.11 25.41
C THR A 116 21.11 -21.76 25.18
N THR A 117 19.98 -21.54 25.86
CA THR A 117 19.43 -20.22 26.05
C THR A 117 20.38 -19.52 26.99
N HIS A 118 21.40 -18.88 26.44
CA HIS A 118 21.97 -17.75 27.13
C HIS A 118 20.80 -16.82 27.40
N ASN A 119 20.52 -16.53 28.68
CA ASN A 119 19.46 -15.62 29.03
C ASN A 119 19.70 -14.35 28.22
N ALA A 120 18.84 -14.12 27.24
CA ALA A 120 18.83 -12.88 26.48
C ALA A 120 18.31 -11.71 27.34
N THR A 121 18.33 -11.86 28.67
CA THR A 121 18.65 -10.76 29.59
C THR A 121 20.11 -10.32 29.38
N SER A 122 20.55 -10.15 28.13
CA SER A 122 21.48 -9.08 27.86
C SER A 122 20.67 -7.86 28.22
N VAL A 123 20.95 -7.29 29.39
CA VAL A 123 20.67 -5.87 29.62
C VAL A 123 21.03 -5.19 28.31
N PRO A 124 20.07 -4.50 27.65
CA PRO A 124 20.36 -3.85 26.38
C PRO A 124 21.63 -3.06 26.61
N SER A 125 22.67 -3.34 25.80
CA SER A 125 23.93 -2.63 25.96
C SER A 125 23.58 -1.15 25.89
N PRO A 126 23.98 -0.34 26.88
CA PRO A 126 23.56 1.04 26.98
C PRO A 126 23.82 1.72 25.64
N LEU A 127 22.80 2.38 25.11
CA LEU A 127 22.90 3.01 23.81
C LEU A 127 24.07 4.02 23.85
N PRO A 128 24.84 4.18 22.77
CA PRO A 128 25.92 5.17 22.75
C PRO A 128 25.46 6.58 23.13
N SER A 129 24.20 6.94 22.82
CA SER A 129 23.58 8.21 23.23
C SER A 129 23.31 8.34 24.73
N GLU A 130 23.18 7.24 25.47
CA GLU A 130 23.04 7.30 26.93
C GLU A 130 24.36 7.68 27.59
N ARG A 131 25.50 7.31 26.99
CA ARG A 131 26.83 7.65 27.50
C ARG A 131 27.33 9.02 27.04
N ASN A 132 26.95 9.44 25.82
CA ASN A 132 27.32 10.73 25.26
C ASN A 132 26.08 11.42 24.68
N PRO A 133 25.56 12.50 25.30
CA PRO A 133 24.37 13.21 24.82
C PRO A 133 24.60 13.87 23.45
N ASP A 134 25.84 14.14 23.06
CA ASP A 134 26.20 14.68 21.74
C ASP A 134 26.33 13.58 20.67
N HIS A 135 26.05 12.32 21.01
CA HIS A 135 26.06 11.23 20.04
C HIS A 135 24.89 11.37 19.05
N VAL A 136 25.20 11.79 17.82
CA VAL A 136 24.23 11.85 16.73
C VAL A 136 24.21 10.51 16.00
N TYR A 137 23.02 9.91 15.88
CA TYR A 137 22.82 8.70 15.09
C TYR A 137 22.84 8.99 13.58
N GLY A 138 23.44 8.08 12.83
CA GLY A 138 23.55 8.16 11.37
C GLY A 138 24.95 8.58 10.92
N LYS A 139 25.24 8.33 9.64
CA LYS A 139 26.45 8.84 8.99
C LYS A 139 26.10 10.17 8.32
N PRO A 140 26.93 11.22 8.43
CA PRO A 140 26.70 12.42 7.64
C PRO A 140 26.72 12.03 6.16
N SER A 141 25.84 12.61 5.35
CA SER A 141 25.71 12.24 3.93
C SER A 141 27.00 12.43 3.12
N THR A 142 27.90 13.26 3.63
CA THR A 142 29.24 13.49 3.06
C THR A 142 30.23 12.37 3.35
N TYR A 143 30.02 11.57 4.40
CA TYR A 143 30.93 10.50 4.79
C TYR A 143 30.45 9.17 4.21
N LYS A 144 31.21 8.64 3.26
CA LYS A 144 31.03 7.28 2.74
C LYS A 144 32.07 6.37 3.34
N SER A 145 31.66 5.19 3.81
CA SER A 145 32.63 4.20 4.25
C SER A 145 33.37 3.60 3.05
N MET A 146 34.56 3.02 3.28
CA MET A 146 35.31 2.34 2.21
C MET A 146 34.51 1.20 1.56
N GLU A 147 33.62 0.55 2.31
CA GLU A 147 32.73 -0.48 1.77
C GLU A 147 31.68 0.12 0.82
N ASP A 148 31.07 1.25 1.21
CA ASP A 148 30.11 1.96 0.36
C ASP A 148 30.77 2.45 -0.94
N ILE A 149 32.01 2.94 -0.86
CA ILE A 149 32.80 3.35 -2.03
C ILE A 149 33.14 2.16 -2.92
N ARG A 150 33.44 0.99 -2.34
CA ARG A 150 33.72 -0.24 -3.11
C ARG A 150 32.49 -0.72 -3.88
N VAL A 151 31.30 -0.67 -3.26
CA VAL A 151 30.05 -1.18 -3.84
C VAL A 151 29.47 -0.22 -4.87
N VAL A 152 29.38 1.07 -4.54
CA VAL A 152 28.64 2.06 -5.36
C VAL A 152 29.59 2.89 -6.23
N GLY A 153 30.88 2.91 -5.91
CA GLY A 153 31.88 3.73 -6.60
C GLY A 153 32.15 5.06 -5.90
N ARG A 154 33.31 5.65 -6.22
CA ARG A 154 33.74 6.94 -5.64
C ARG A 154 32.89 8.12 -6.11
N ASP A 155 32.35 8.03 -7.31
CA ASP A 155 31.65 9.13 -8.00
C ASP A 155 30.13 9.13 -7.78
N ASP A 156 29.63 8.25 -6.92
CA ASP A 156 28.20 8.20 -6.62
C ASP A 156 27.72 9.55 -6.04
N PRO A 157 26.69 10.18 -6.63
CA PRO A 157 26.29 11.53 -6.26
C PRO A 157 25.84 11.59 -4.80
N VAL A 158 26.44 12.50 -4.03
CA VAL A 158 26.01 12.74 -2.64
C VAL A 158 24.54 13.17 -2.66
N MET A 159 23.69 12.50 -1.87
CA MET A 159 22.24 12.77 -1.79
C MET A 159 21.92 14.26 -1.60
N LYS A 160 22.78 14.98 -0.87
CA LYS A 160 22.70 16.44 -0.69
C LYS A 160 22.68 17.20 -2.03
N HIS A 161 23.54 16.83 -2.98
CA HIS A 161 23.60 17.47 -4.30
C HIS A 161 22.36 17.18 -5.14
N LEU A 162 21.77 15.99 -4.99
CA LEU A 162 20.50 15.65 -5.64
C LEU A 162 19.35 16.54 -5.10
N MET A 163 19.22 16.63 -3.77
CA MET A 163 18.19 17.46 -3.14
C MET A 163 18.35 18.96 -3.44
N GLN A 164 19.58 19.43 -3.58
CA GLN A 164 19.89 20.83 -3.92
C GLN A 164 19.77 21.13 -5.42
N GLY A 165 19.46 20.15 -6.25
CA GLY A 165 19.35 20.34 -7.71
C GLY A 165 20.68 20.68 -8.38
N ALA A 166 21.82 20.30 -7.79
CA ALA A 166 23.16 20.62 -8.32
C ALA A 166 23.37 20.08 -9.75
N TYR A 167 22.73 18.95 -10.07
CA TYR A 167 22.79 18.32 -11.40
C TYR A 167 21.73 18.85 -12.39
N GLY A 168 20.90 19.81 -11.99
CA GLY A 168 19.84 20.35 -12.85
C GLY A 168 20.40 20.99 -14.12
N TRP A 169 21.47 21.77 -13.99
CA TRP A 169 22.13 22.41 -15.14
C TRP A 169 22.82 21.41 -16.07
N ASP A 170 23.46 20.38 -15.51
CA ASP A 170 24.09 19.34 -16.31
C ASP A 170 23.03 18.51 -17.05
N TRP A 171 21.89 18.21 -16.43
CA TRP A 171 20.77 17.55 -17.08
C TRP A 171 20.20 18.40 -18.24
N ILE A 172 20.00 19.70 -18.02
CA ILE A 172 19.57 20.63 -19.08
C ILE A 172 20.60 20.64 -20.22
N ARG A 173 21.90 20.77 -19.90
CA ARG A 173 22.98 20.78 -20.90
C ARG A 173 23.01 19.47 -21.70
N MET A 174 22.88 18.33 -21.04
CA MET A 174 22.83 17.01 -21.69
C MET A 174 21.59 16.84 -22.56
N ASN A 175 20.45 17.41 -22.20
CA ASN A 175 19.24 17.36 -23.03
C ASN A 175 19.30 18.34 -24.19
N LEU A 176 19.88 19.52 -24.01
CA LEU A 176 20.12 20.47 -25.09
C LEU A 176 21.10 19.89 -26.11
N ALA A 177 22.19 19.26 -25.65
CA ALA A 177 23.13 18.56 -26.53
C ALA A 177 22.46 17.37 -27.25
N ARG A 178 21.54 16.67 -26.58
CA ARG A 178 20.77 15.57 -27.18
C ARG A 178 19.56 16.04 -28.00
N ALA A 179 19.22 17.33 -28.02
CA ALA A 179 18.04 17.80 -28.74
C ALA A 179 18.14 17.47 -30.24
N GLU A 180 19.34 17.63 -30.82
CA GLU A 180 19.63 17.26 -32.21
C GLU A 180 19.53 15.75 -32.46
N ASP A 181 20.00 14.94 -31.51
CA ASP A 181 19.87 13.48 -31.57
C ASP A 181 18.40 13.06 -31.45
N PHE A 182 17.63 13.69 -30.57
CA PHE A 182 16.20 13.43 -30.43
C PHE A 182 15.45 13.85 -31.69
N ASP A 183 15.76 14.98 -32.29
CA ASP A 183 15.10 15.42 -33.52
C ASP A 183 15.42 14.51 -34.71
N SER A 184 16.67 13.99 -34.79
CA SER A 184 17.07 13.06 -35.84
C SER A 184 16.55 11.63 -35.62
N THR A 185 16.44 11.18 -34.37
CA THR A 185 15.97 9.82 -34.02
C THR A 185 14.48 9.74 -33.68
N ALA A 186 13.77 10.86 -33.52
CA ALA A 186 12.32 10.92 -33.35
C ALA A 186 11.63 10.61 -34.68
N HIS A 187 11.79 9.38 -35.16
CA HIS A 187 10.85 8.83 -36.12
C HIS A 187 9.51 8.70 -35.41
N TYR A 188 8.49 9.35 -35.95
CA TYR A 188 7.13 9.21 -35.47
C TYR A 188 6.75 7.72 -35.53
N ILE A 189 6.76 7.05 -34.38
CA ILE A 189 6.21 5.70 -34.25
C ILE A 189 4.70 5.89 -34.28
N ALA A 190 4.11 5.71 -35.46
CA ALA A 190 2.66 5.68 -35.58
C ALA A 190 2.13 4.65 -34.56
N PRO A 191 1.17 5.03 -33.71
CA PRO A 191 0.63 4.11 -32.72
C PRO A 191 0.15 2.86 -33.46
N GLY A 192 0.73 1.70 -33.14
CA GLY A 192 0.34 0.45 -33.77
C GLY A 192 -1.16 0.24 -33.61
N GLN A 193 -1.83 -0.30 -34.64
CA GLN A 193 -3.25 -0.60 -34.55
C GLN A 193 -3.49 -1.59 -33.41
N THR A 194 -4.05 -1.10 -32.32
CA THR A 194 -4.51 -1.93 -31.23
C THR A 194 -5.89 -2.48 -31.58
N LYS A 195 -6.26 -3.64 -31.01
CA LYS A 195 -7.62 -4.18 -31.18
C LYS A 195 -8.71 -3.18 -30.78
N ALA A 196 -8.40 -2.28 -29.84
CA ALA A 196 -9.28 -1.18 -29.45
C ALA A 196 -9.41 -0.12 -30.57
N THR A 197 -8.31 0.32 -31.19
CA THR A 197 -8.37 1.27 -32.32
C THR A 197 -9.05 0.67 -33.54
N ALA A 198 -8.81 -0.60 -33.85
CA ALA A 198 -9.52 -1.30 -34.91
C ALA A 198 -11.03 -1.42 -34.64
N GLY A 199 -11.42 -1.70 -33.39
CA GLY A 199 -12.83 -1.74 -32.97
C GLY A 199 -13.52 -0.38 -33.12
N HIS A 200 -12.88 0.70 -32.68
CA HIS A 200 -13.43 2.05 -32.83
C HIS A 200 -13.53 2.48 -34.30
N ALA A 201 -12.51 2.19 -35.12
CA ALA A 201 -12.54 2.46 -36.55
C ALA A 201 -13.68 1.69 -37.26
N ALA A 202 -13.88 0.42 -36.92
CA ALA A 202 -14.98 -0.40 -37.45
C ALA A 202 -16.36 0.15 -37.05
N THR A 203 -16.51 0.65 -35.82
CA THR A 203 -17.78 1.24 -35.38
C THR A 203 -18.10 2.56 -36.07
N HIS A 204 -17.09 3.34 -36.47
CA HIS A 204 -17.28 4.60 -37.21
C HIS A 204 -17.51 4.40 -38.72
N ALA A 205 -17.10 3.26 -39.28
CA ALA A 205 -17.30 2.94 -40.69
C ALA A 205 -18.72 2.45 -41.02
N LEU A 206 -19.53 2.09 -40.01
CA LEU A 206 -20.91 1.67 -40.21
C LEU A 206 -21.85 2.89 -40.18
N PRO A 207 -22.79 3.00 -41.14
CA PRO A 207 -23.77 4.08 -41.14
C PRO A 207 -24.64 4.01 -39.89
N VAL A 208 -24.89 5.17 -39.28
CA VAL A 208 -25.48 5.42 -37.93
C VAL A 208 -26.86 4.78 -37.67
N GLY A 209 -27.41 3.99 -38.59
CA GLY A 209 -28.72 3.32 -38.47
C GLY A 209 -28.74 1.79 -38.53
N THR A 210 -27.59 1.10 -38.61
CA THR A 210 -27.56 -0.38 -38.81
C THR A 210 -26.74 -1.14 -37.75
N LEU A 211 -26.75 -0.66 -36.49
CA LEU A 211 -26.21 -1.47 -35.40
C LEU A 211 -27.27 -2.47 -34.93
N PRO A 212 -26.98 -3.78 -34.92
CA PRO A 212 -27.92 -4.79 -34.43
C PRO A 212 -28.19 -4.56 -32.94
N ALA A 213 -29.48 -4.57 -32.57
CA ALA A 213 -30.01 -4.21 -31.25
C ALA A 213 -29.53 -5.09 -30.06
N GLY A 214 -28.59 -6.01 -30.27
CA GLY A 214 -28.12 -6.96 -29.26
C GLY A 214 -26.85 -6.56 -28.50
N LEU A 215 -26.18 -5.44 -28.84
CA LEU A 215 -24.88 -5.10 -28.23
C LEU A 215 -24.98 -4.30 -26.91
N LEU A 216 -26.18 -3.85 -26.52
CA LEU A 216 -26.37 -3.01 -25.32
C LEU A 216 -27.14 -3.70 -24.17
N THR A 217 -27.67 -4.90 -24.37
CA THR A 217 -28.37 -5.67 -23.32
C THR A 217 -27.45 -6.75 -22.76
N GLY A 218 -26.38 -6.32 -22.09
CA GLY A 218 -25.45 -7.22 -21.39
C GLY A 218 -26.00 -7.68 -20.05
N ASN A 219 -26.77 -8.77 -20.04
CA ASN A 219 -27.11 -9.54 -18.83
C ASN A 219 -26.49 -10.96 -18.82
N ASP A 220 -25.62 -11.27 -19.77
CA ASP A 220 -24.90 -12.55 -19.76
C ASP A 220 -23.59 -12.43 -18.99
N SER A 221 -23.60 -12.92 -17.75
CA SER A 221 -22.44 -13.18 -16.90
C SER A 221 -21.42 -14.17 -17.50
N GLY A 222 -21.64 -14.65 -18.73
CA GLY A 222 -20.85 -15.68 -19.40
C GLY A 222 -19.72 -15.19 -20.31
N THR A 223 -19.52 -13.88 -20.52
CA THR A 223 -18.53 -13.39 -21.52
C THR A 223 -17.40 -12.55 -20.95
N PHE A 224 -16.89 -12.90 -19.76
CA PHE A 224 -15.57 -12.42 -19.33
C PHE A 224 -14.46 -13.21 -20.05
N LYS A 225 -14.03 -12.72 -21.23
CA LYS A 225 -13.10 -13.42 -22.16
C LYS A 225 -11.64 -13.57 -21.66
N LEU A 226 -11.31 -13.13 -20.45
CA LEU A 226 -9.97 -13.30 -19.91
C LEU A 226 -9.88 -14.64 -19.14
N SER A 227 -9.45 -15.68 -19.83
CA SER A 227 -9.26 -17.04 -19.28
C SER A 227 -8.34 -17.09 -18.04
N LYS A 228 -7.48 -16.08 -17.86
CA LYS A 228 -6.63 -15.94 -16.67
C LYS A 228 -7.42 -15.66 -15.39
N PHE A 229 -8.61 -15.07 -15.47
CA PHE A 229 -9.42 -14.72 -14.30
C PHE A 229 -10.48 -15.77 -13.98
N THR A 230 -10.97 -16.52 -14.97
CA THR A 230 -11.97 -17.57 -14.73
C THR A 230 -11.39 -18.75 -13.94
N LYS A 231 -10.13 -19.12 -14.17
CA LYS A 231 -9.48 -20.23 -13.44
C LYS A 231 -9.17 -19.93 -11.97
N ASN A 232 -8.91 -18.67 -11.62
CA ASN A 232 -8.58 -18.28 -10.25
C ASN A 232 -9.78 -17.75 -9.44
N ALA A 233 -10.87 -17.33 -10.10
CA ALA A 233 -12.07 -16.86 -9.42
C ALA A 233 -12.86 -17.99 -8.73
N ALA A 234 -12.85 -19.19 -9.30
CA ALA A 234 -13.55 -20.35 -8.72
C ALA A 234 -13.00 -20.77 -7.34
N TYR A 235 -11.75 -20.43 -7.03
CA TYR A 235 -11.09 -20.85 -5.78
C TYR A 235 -11.18 -19.82 -4.65
N ARG A 236 -11.78 -18.64 -4.88
CA ARG A 236 -11.85 -17.56 -3.87
C ARG A 236 -13.27 -17.23 -3.39
N VAL A 237 -14.29 -17.88 -3.94
CA VAL A 237 -15.63 -17.84 -3.33
C VAL A 237 -15.63 -18.89 -2.23
N ASP A 238 -15.44 -18.41 -1.01
CA ASP A 238 -15.41 -19.21 0.21
C ASP A 238 -16.84 -19.75 0.49
N ASP A 239 -17.19 -20.90 -0.08
CA ASP A 239 -18.46 -21.61 0.15
C ASP A 239 -18.57 -22.21 1.58
N ARG A 240 -17.76 -21.72 2.52
CA ARG A 240 -17.76 -22.12 3.94
C ARG A 240 -18.94 -21.57 4.75
N ARG A 241 -19.98 -21.01 4.12
CA ARG A 241 -21.28 -20.88 4.79
C ARG A 241 -21.91 -22.27 4.87
N PRO A 242 -22.05 -22.89 6.05
CA PRO A 242 -22.75 -24.14 6.15
C PRO A 242 -24.19 -23.93 5.67
N LYS A 243 -24.59 -24.69 4.63
CA LYS A 243 -26.00 -24.84 4.29
C LYS A 243 -26.71 -25.32 5.55
N ALA A 244 -27.61 -24.49 6.08
CA ALA A 244 -28.46 -24.86 7.19
C ALA A 244 -29.16 -26.18 6.83
N ILE A 245 -28.77 -27.26 7.52
CA ILE A 245 -29.42 -28.55 7.44
C ILE A 245 -30.76 -28.36 8.15
N ALA A 246 -31.83 -28.21 7.36
CA ALA A 246 -33.18 -28.30 7.86
C ALA A 246 -33.43 -29.76 8.25
N LYS A 247 -33.17 -30.10 9.52
CA LYS A 247 -33.63 -31.34 10.15
C LYS A 247 -34.47 -30.98 11.36
N GLY A 248 -35.74 -31.39 11.29
CA GLY A 248 -36.74 -31.19 12.33
C GLY A 248 -36.26 -31.76 13.67
N ASN A 249 -36.37 -30.93 14.69
CA ASN A 249 -36.05 -31.30 16.06
C ASN A 249 -37.31 -31.88 16.70
N THR A 250 -37.33 -33.20 16.88
CA THR A 250 -38.23 -33.88 17.81
C THR A 250 -37.68 -33.64 19.21
N VAL A 251 -38.39 -32.84 20.00
CA VAL A 251 -38.08 -32.59 21.41
C VAL A 251 -38.21 -33.90 22.19
N LYS A 252 -37.09 -34.44 22.69
CA LYS A 252 -37.09 -35.33 23.84
C LYS A 252 -36.53 -34.57 25.02
N THR A 253 -37.44 -34.21 25.91
CA THR A 253 -37.21 -33.81 27.29
C THR A 253 -36.37 -34.89 27.99
N VAL A 254 -35.17 -34.52 28.43
CA VAL A 254 -34.43 -35.27 29.44
C VAL A 254 -34.22 -34.33 30.61
N SER A 255 -34.76 -34.81 31.72
CA SER A 255 -34.76 -34.28 33.08
C SER A 255 -33.44 -33.67 33.52
N GLU A 256 -33.58 -32.49 34.12
CA GLU A 256 -32.55 -31.71 34.80
C GLU A 256 -31.84 -32.52 35.89
N PHE A 257 -30.52 -32.54 35.80
CA PHE A 257 -29.61 -32.92 36.87
C PHE A 257 -29.27 -31.64 37.63
N SER A 258 -29.82 -31.49 38.84
CA SER A 258 -29.53 -30.39 39.75
C SER A 258 -28.17 -30.60 40.41
N ALA A 259 -27.17 -29.83 39.99
CA ALA A 259 -25.92 -29.68 40.71
C ALA A 259 -25.76 -28.22 41.15
N SER A 260 -26.01 -28.03 42.45
CA SER A 260 -25.73 -26.84 43.24
C SER A 260 -24.27 -26.41 43.09
N VAL A 261 -24.04 -25.16 42.66
CA VAL A 261 -22.75 -24.47 42.80
C VAL A 261 -22.99 -23.22 43.65
N PRO A 262 -22.52 -23.16 44.90
CA PRO A 262 -22.52 -21.93 45.70
C PRO A 262 -21.24 -21.15 45.41
N GLY A 263 -21.37 -19.88 45.04
CA GLY A 263 -20.21 -19.02 44.79
C GLY A 263 -20.58 -17.60 44.41
N ALA A 264 -21.27 -16.89 45.30
CA ALA A 264 -21.52 -15.47 45.18
C ALA A 264 -20.18 -14.70 45.29
N VAL A 265 -19.69 -14.17 44.17
CA VAL A 265 -18.63 -13.15 44.16
C VAL A 265 -19.32 -11.80 44.02
N GLY A 266 -19.29 -11.03 45.10
CA GLY A 266 -19.88 -9.69 45.16
C GLY A 266 -19.20 -8.69 44.21
N PRO A 267 -19.87 -7.57 43.92
CA PRO A 267 -19.32 -6.53 43.04
C PRO A 267 -18.13 -5.84 43.70
N VAL A 268 -16.98 -5.88 43.04
CA VAL A 268 -15.79 -5.10 43.38
C VAL A 268 -16.04 -3.66 42.95
N THR A 269 -16.42 -2.80 43.89
CA THR A 269 -16.46 -1.35 43.71
C THR A 269 -15.03 -0.82 43.65
N VAL A 270 -14.57 -0.49 42.45
CA VAL A 270 -13.30 0.21 42.25
C VAL A 270 -13.50 1.68 42.59
N ALA A 271 -12.92 2.12 43.70
CA ALA A 271 -12.89 3.53 44.09
C ALA A 271 -11.95 4.31 43.17
N LEU A 272 -12.50 5.30 42.47
CA LEU A 272 -11.74 6.30 41.71
C LEU A 272 -10.96 7.22 42.67
N PRO A 273 -9.66 7.48 42.45
CA PRO A 273 -8.92 8.47 43.21
C PRO A 273 -9.35 9.91 42.81
N ALA A 274 -9.51 10.75 43.82
CA ALA A 274 -9.87 12.17 43.68
C ALA A 274 -8.79 12.97 42.93
N PRO A 275 -9.18 14.00 42.14
CA PRO A 275 -8.22 14.87 41.47
C PRO A 275 -7.50 15.77 42.48
N ALA A 276 -6.17 15.79 42.41
CA ALA A 276 -5.34 16.72 43.16
C ALA A 276 -5.59 18.15 42.67
N VAL A 277 -6.13 18.99 43.55
CA VAL A 277 -6.29 20.43 43.32
C VAL A 277 -4.92 21.07 43.50
N SER A 278 -4.31 21.50 42.38
CA SER A 278 -3.08 22.28 42.39
C SER A 278 -3.42 23.72 42.77
N ALA A 279 -2.92 24.17 43.92
CA ALA A 279 -2.97 25.58 44.31
C ALA A 279 -1.92 26.37 43.53
N CYS A 280 -2.37 27.40 42.81
CA CYS A 280 -1.63 28.57 42.38
C CYS A 280 -2.56 29.78 42.55
#